data_AF-A0A380FE60-F1
#
_entry.id   AF-A0A380FE60-F1
#
_cell.length_a   1.000
_cell.length_b   1.000
_cell.length_c   1.000
_cell.angle_alpha   90.00
_cell.angle_beta   90.00
_cell.angle_gamma   90.00
#
_symmetry.space_group_name_H-M   'P 1'
#
loop_
_entity.id
_entity.type
_entity.pdbx_description
1 polymer ?
#
loop_
_entity_poly.entity_id
_entity_poly.type
_entity_poly.pdbx_seq_one_letter_code
_entity_poly.pdbx_strand_id
1 'polypeptide(L)' 'MKGQIRKFGHIVSSNKKQRYVVMYINESDSDQIVTKLMKLKYVKEIEGSPYKYLKKHYEKEQHEFS' A
#
# COMPACT_ATOMS: atom_id res chain seq x y z
N MET A 1 6.66 14.91 9.92
CA MET A 1 6.12 13.56 9.65
C MET A 1 6.11 13.19 8.16
N LYS A 2 5.69 14.06 7.23
CA LYS A 2 5.41 13.67 5.82
C LYS A 2 6.62 13.24 4.97
N GLY A 3 7.81 13.80 5.18
CA GLY A 3 8.94 13.58 4.26
C GLY A 3 9.45 12.13 4.25
N GLN A 4 9.62 11.53 5.42
CA GLN A 4 10.18 10.18 5.53
C GLN A 4 9.25 9.07 5.03
N ILE A 5 7.94 9.27 5.06
CA ILE A 5 6.96 8.28 4.58
C ILE A 5 6.91 8.23 3.05
N ARG A 6 7.08 9.37 2.38
CA ARG A 6 6.96 9.51 0.91
C ARG A 6 7.97 8.69 0.10
N LYS A 7 9.07 8.25 0.71
CA LYS A 7 10.10 7.44 0.04
C LYS A 7 9.75 5.95 -0.05
N PHE A 8 8.70 5.51 0.64
CA PHE A 8 8.36 4.09 0.73
C PHE A 8 7.30 3.65 -0.27
N GLY A 9 6.68 4.58 -1.00
CA GLY A 9 5.64 4.25 -1.97
C GLY A 9 4.87 5.46 -2.45
N HIS A 10 3.90 5.20 -3.32
CA HIS A 10 3.01 6.22 -3.87
C HIS A 10 1.88 6.51 -2.88
N ILE A 11 1.85 7.73 -2.31
CA ILE A 11 0.79 8.12 -1.38
C ILE A 11 -0.50 8.39 -2.14
N VAL A 12 -1.53 7.58 -1.86
CA VAL A 12 -2.89 7.75 -2.40
C VAL A 12 -3.66 8.78 -1.59
N SER A 13 -3.57 8.67 -0.26
CA SER A 13 -4.27 9.56 0.65
C SER A 13 -3.51 9.73 1.96
N SER A 14 -3.68 10.89 2.60
CA SER A 14 -3.14 11.14 3.94
C SER A 14 -4.13 11.97 4.75
N ASN A 15 -4.47 11.52 5.94
CA ASN A 15 -5.33 12.27 6.86
C ASN A 15 -4.47 12.79 8.02
N LYS A 16 -4.32 14.12 8.10
CA LYS A 16 -3.51 14.75 9.16
C LYS A 16 -4.20 14.68 10.53
N LYS A 17 -5.54 14.73 10.57
CA LYS A 17 -6.32 14.73 11.82
C LYS A 17 -6.31 13.35 12.47
N GLN A 18 -6.54 12.31 11.66
CA GLN A 18 -6.51 10.91 12.11
C GLN A 18 -5.12 10.27 12.04
N ARG A 19 -4.11 10.99 11.54
CA ARG A 19 -2.68 10.60 11.52
C ARG A 19 -2.37 9.27 10.82
N TYR A 20 -3.08 8.97 9.73
CA TYR A 20 -2.79 7.80 8.88
C TYR A 20 -2.45 8.20 7.44
N VAL A 21 -1.82 7.26 6.72
CA VAL A 21 -1.45 7.37 5.30
C VAL A 21 -1.83 6.07 4.61
N VAL A 22 -2.42 6.18 3.43
CA VAL A 22 -2.66 5.06 2.51
C VAL A 22 -1.71 5.22 1.34
N MET A 23 -0.98 4.17 1.01
CA MET A 23 0.00 4.17 -0.08
C MET A 23 0.01 2.86 -0.84
N TYR A 24 0.39 2.93 -2.12
CA TYR A 24 0.75 1.77 -2.90
C TYR A 24 2.24 1.50 -2.83
N ILE A 25 2.59 0.23 -2.72
CA ILE A 25 3.95 -0.30 -2.74
C ILE A 25 3.99 -1.47 -3.70
N ASN A 26 5.17 -1.74 -4.28
CA ASN A 26 5.35 -2.94 -5.09
C ASN A 26 5.25 -4.19 -4.20
N GLU A 27 4.62 -5.23 -4.73
CA GLU A 27 4.46 -6.50 -4.00
C GLU A 27 5.81 -7.14 -3.67
N SER A 28 6.78 -7.07 -4.59
CA SER A 28 8.16 -7.56 -4.42
C SER A 28 8.91 -6.91 -3.26
N ASP A 29 8.57 -5.65 -2.94
CA ASP A 29 9.30 -4.83 -1.97
C ASP A 29 8.58 -4.77 -0.62
N SER A 30 7.39 -5.38 -0.53
CA SER A 30 6.44 -5.20 0.56
C SER A 30 7.03 -5.53 1.93
N ASP A 31 7.61 -6.72 2.10
CA ASP A 31 8.19 -7.17 3.37
C ASP A 31 9.34 -6.25 3.84
N GLN A 32 10.18 -5.81 2.90
CA GLN A 32 11.29 -4.90 3.18
C GLN A 32 10.79 -3.52 3.63
N ILE A 33 9.77 -3.00 2.94
CA ILE A 33 9.17 -1.70 3.24
C ILE A 33 8.47 -1.73 4.60
N VAL A 34 7.67 -2.76 4.88
CA VAL A 34 7.00 -2.95 6.18
C VAL A 34 8.04 -3.00 7.31
N THR A 35 9.14 -3.74 7.12
CA THR A 35 10.25 -3.79 8.09
C THR A 35 10.86 -2.41 8.34
N LYS A 36 11.04 -1.57 7.30
CA LYS A 36 11.55 -0.20 7.46
C LYS A 36 10.52 0.70 8.15
N LEU A 37 9.23 0.55 7.86
CA LEU A 37 8.15 1.32 8.47
C LEU A 37 8.01 1.00 9.97
N MET A 38 8.12 -0.27 10.37
CA MET A 38 8.08 -0.69 11.77
C MET A 38 9.18 -0.06 12.64
N LYS A 39 10.31 0.32 12.05
CA LYS A 39 11.42 1.00 12.77
C LYS A 39 11.14 2.48 13.06
N LEU A 40 10.12 3.07 12.44
CA LEU A 40 9.77 4.47 12.65
C LEU A 40 9.00 4.59 13.97
N LYS A 41 9.58 5.31 14.94
CA LYS A 41 8.99 5.49 16.30
C LYS A 41 7.55 6.01 16.32
N TYR A 42 7.08 6.65 15.25
CA TYR A 42 5.74 7.22 15.14
C TYR A 42 4.74 6.32 14.42
N VAL A 43 5.18 5.20 13.85
CA VAL A 43 4.31 4.18 13.25
C VAL A 43 3.82 3.28 14.37
N LYS A 44 2.51 3.24 14.57
CA LYS A 44 1.88 2.42 15.62
C LYS A 44 1.39 1.09 15.08
N GLU A 45 0.94 1.10 13.83
CA GLU A 45 0.25 -0.02 13.20
C GLU A 45 0.44 0.07 11.69
N ILE A 46 0.48 -1.09 11.04
CA ILE A 46 0.57 -1.24 9.59
C ILE A 46 -0.42 -2.32 9.19
N GLU A 47 -1.42 -1.92 8.40
CA GLU A 47 -2.38 -2.86 7.83
C GLU A 47 -2.03 -3.11 6.36
N GLY A 48 -1.83 -4.38 6.01
CA GLY A 48 -1.68 -4.80 4.63
C GLY A 48 -3.01 -4.76 3.89
N SER A 49 -2.97 -4.52 2.58
CA SER A 49 -4.17 -4.59 1.76
C SER A 49 -4.78 -6.00 1.83
N PRO A 50 -6.10 -6.13 2.09
CA PRO A 50 -6.78 -7.42 2.08
C PRO A 50 -6.79 -8.06 0.68
N TYR A 51 -6.52 -7.26 -0.36
CA TYR A 51 -6.48 -7.68 -1.76
C TYR A 51 -5.29 -8.58 -2.13
N LYS A 52 -4.37 -8.90 -1.20
CA LYS A 52 -3.28 -9.86 -1.46
C LYS A 52 -3.79 -11.23 -1.93
N TYR A 53 -5.03 -11.59 -1.57
CA TYR A 53 -5.67 -12.85 -1.94
C TYR A 53 -6.75 -12.72 -3.02
N LEU A 54 -6.96 -11.53 -3.59
CA LEU A 54 -7.90 -11.40 -4.70
C LEU A 54 -7.27 -12.09 -5.92
N LYS A 55 -7.90 -13.18 -6.40
CA LYS A 55 -7.44 -13.88 -7.60
C LYS A 55 -7.30 -12.87 -8.74
N LYS A 56 -6.08 -12.65 -9.22
CA LYS A 56 -5.78 -11.81 -10.39
C LYS A 56 -6.23 -12.45 -11.72
N HIS A 57 -6.94 -13.58 -11.66
CA HIS A 57 -7.66 -14.14 -12.80
C HIS A 57 -8.94 -13.33 -12.99
N TYR A 58 -8.81 -12.23 -13.72
CA TYR A 58 -9.95 -11.67 -14.43
C TYR A 58 -10.33 -12.72 -15.47
N GLU A 59 -11.51 -13.32 -15.33
CA GLU A 59 -12.11 -14.01 -16.47
C GLU A 59 -12.14 -12.99 -17.59
N LYS A 60 -11.61 -13.36 -18.76
CA LYS A 60 -11.71 -12.50 -19.94
C LYS A 60 -13.21 -12.32 -20.19
N GLU A 61 -13.75 -11.15 -19.90
CA GLU A 61 -15.06 -10.80 -20.41
C GLU A 61 -14.97 -10.92 -21.93
N GLN A 62 -15.88 -11.68 -22.53
CA GLN A 62 -15.96 -11.93 -23.97
C GLN A 62 -16.43 -10.68 -24.75
N HIS A 63 -15.93 -9.49 -24.41
CA HIS A 63 -16.24 -8.22 -25.08
C HIS A 63 -14.96 -7.56 -25.60
N GLU A 64 -14.16 -8.30 -26.35
CA GLU A 64 -13.18 -7.74 -27.32
C GLU A 64 -13.41 -8.29 -28.73
N PHE A 65 -14.68 -8.57 -29.08
CA PHE A 65 -15.10 -8.68 -30.48
C PHE A 65 -16.45 -7.96 -30.65
N SER A 66 -16.41 -6.68 -30.98
CA SER A 66 -17.40 -6.06 -31.86
C SER A 66 -16.78 -4.91 -32.63
#